data_AF-A0A843F4T4-F1
#
_entry.id   AF-A0A843F4T4-F1
#
_cell.length_a   1.000
_cell.length_b   1.000
_cell.length_c   1.000
_cell.angle_alpha   90.00
_cell.angle_beta   90.00
_cell.angle_gamma   90.00
#
_symmetry.space_group_name_H-M   'P 1'
#
loop_
_entity.id
_entity.type
_entity.pdbx_description
1 polymer ?
#
loop_
_entity_poly.entity_id
_entity_poly.type
_entity_poly.pdbx_seq_one_letter_code
_entity_poly.pdbx_strand_id
1 'polypeptide(L)'
;MIDGITTYGSTELMEYLAEVIDPVFICTIGTTETSLIPGLSGAGATPELTEYTPAADSELMVLGTVKCMEEIPQTVVGKAAAPTPAMLTKASLEIADIPFIIADAGC
;
A
#
# COMPACT_ATOMS: atom_id res chain seq x y z
N MET A 1 -15.86 17.29 -3.84
CA MET A 1 -16.43 15.93 -3.87
C MET A 1 -16.77 15.58 -5.31
N ILE A 2 -16.40 14.38 -5.76
CA ILE A 2 -16.73 13.87 -7.09
C ILE A 2 -18.00 13.04 -6.95
N ASP A 3 -18.98 13.26 -7.84
CA ASP A 3 -20.26 12.55 -7.79
C ASP A 3 -20.06 11.05 -7.98
N GLY A 4 -20.71 10.25 -7.14
CA GLY A 4 -20.54 8.78 -7.10
C GLY A 4 -19.30 8.26 -6.36
N ILE A 5 -18.43 9.11 -5.81
CA ILE A 5 -17.28 8.70 -4.98
C ILE A 5 -17.52 9.11 -3.53
N THR A 6 -17.69 8.12 -2.65
CA THR A 6 -17.67 8.36 -1.20
C THR A 6 -16.23 8.54 -0.75
N THR A 7 -15.92 9.72 -0.17
CA THR A 7 -14.60 10.02 0.38
C THR A 7 -14.64 9.87 1.90
N TYR A 8 -13.65 9.18 2.44
CA TYR A 8 -13.44 9.03 3.89
C TYR A 8 -12.10 9.69 4.23
N GLY A 9 -12.07 10.50 5.30
CA GLY A 9 -10.85 11.21 5.70
C GLY A 9 -11.14 12.54 6.39
N SER A 10 -10.07 13.25 6.79
CA SER A 10 -10.16 14.58 7.39
C SER A 10 -10.16 15.67 6.31
N THR A 11 -11.23 16.45 6.24
CA THR A 11 -11.30 17.62 5.35
C THR A 11 -10.18 18.61 5.66
N GLU A 12 -9.89 18.85 6.94
CA GLU A 12 -8.82 19.75 7.39
C GLU A 12 -7.44 19.27 6.88
N LEU A 13 -7.17 17.97 6.94
CA LEU A 13 -5.92 17.41 6.40
C LEU A 13 -5.85 17.61 4.88
N MET A 14 -6.96 17.41 4.17
CA MET A 14 -7.00 17.60 2.72
C MET A 14 -6.78 19.06 2.32
N GLU A 15 -7.36 20.01 3.05
CA GLU A 15 -7.14 21.44 2.85
C GLU A 15 -5.68 21.81 3.12
N TYR A 16 -5.10 21.30 4.21
CA TYR A 16 -3.67 21.48 4.50
C TYR A 16 -2.77 20.91 3.38
N LEU A 17 -3.02 19.67 2.95
CA LEU A 17 -2.24 19.02 1.90
C LEU A 17 -2.37 19.74 0.55
N ALA A 18 -3.50 20.40 0.27
CA ALA A 18 -3.68 21.19 -0.94
C ALA A 18 -2.79 22.44 -0.99
N GLU A 19 -2.30 22.91 0.16
CA GLU A 19 -1.36 24.03 0.27
C GLU A 19 0.12 23.58 0.29
N VAL A 20 0.38 22.28 0.40
CA VAL A 20 1.75 21.74 0.39
C VAL A 20 2.36 21.84 -1.00
N ILE A 21 3.59 22.37 -1.06
CA ILE A 21 4.40 22.46 -2.28
C ILE A 21 5.53 21.42 -2.17
N ASP A 22 5.82 20.74 -3.27
CA ASP A 22 6.89 19.73 -3.41
C ASP A 22 6.84 18.62 -2.33
N PRO A 23 5.74 17.86 -2.24
CA PRO A 23 5.62 16.80 -1.24
C PRO A 23 6.58 15.64 -1.53
N VAL A 24 6.92 14.89 -0.48
CA VAL A 24 7.61 13.60 -0.57
C VAL A 24 6.74 12.54 0.09
N PHE A 25 6.52 11.42 -0.59
CA PHE A 25 5.84 10.26 -0.01
C PHE A 25 6.85 9.31 0.63
N ILE A 26 6.59 8.88 1.86
CA ILE A 26 7.43 7.87 2.54
C ILE A 26 6.56 6.65 2.82
N CYS A 27 6.91 5.52 2.23
CA CYS A 27 6.33 4.23 2.54
C CYS A 27 7.20 3.51 3.56
N THR A 28 6.79 3.49 4.81
CA THR A 28 7.46 2.69 5.84
C THR A 28 6.94 1.26 5.78
N ILE A 29 7.82 0.29 5.55
CA ILE A 29 7.48 -1.14 5.50
C ILE A 29 7.96 -1.85 6.77
N GLY A 30 7.21 -2.87 7.17
CA GLY A 30 7.54 -3.69 8.32
C GLY A 30 6.59 -4.87 8.47
N THR A 31 7.05 -5.93 9.14
CA THR A 31 6.27 -7.13 9.43
C THR A 31 6.04 -7.30 10.93
N THR A 32 5.12 -8.18 11.30
CA THR A 32 4.91 -8.54 12.71
C THR A 32 4.41 -9.98 12.80
N GLU A 33 4.92 -10.76 13.75
CA GLU A 33 4.45 -12.12 14.02
C GLU A 33 2.94 -12.18 14.31
N THR A 34 2.36 -11.08 14.80
CA THR A 34 0.91 -10.97 15.02
C THR A 34 0.11 -11.17 13.73
N SER A 35 0.65 -10.75 12.58
CA SER A 35 -0.01 -10.90 11.27
C SER A 35 -0.15 -12.36 10.82
N LEU A 36 0.66 -13.27 11.38
CA LEU A 36 0.61 -14.71 11.12
C LEU A 36 -0.59 -15.41 11.79
N ILE A 37 -1.33 -14.72 12.66
CA ILE A 37 -2.52 -15.28 13.31
C ILE A 37 -3.62 -15.46 12.24
N PRO A 38 -4.12 -16.70 12.01
CA PRO A 38 -5.09 -16.97 10.96
C PRO A 38 -6.36 -16.12 11.09
N GLY A 39 -6.72 -15.45 9.99
CA GLY A 39 -7.91 -14.59 9.90
C GLY A 39 -7.75 -13.20 10.51
N LEU A 40 -6.57 -12.84 11.03
CA LEU A 40 -6.32 -11.50 11.58
C LEU A 40 -6.00 -10.47 10.50
N SER A 41 -5.12 -10.82 9.56
CA SER A 41 -4.74 -9.97 8.44
C SER A 41 -5.35 -10.49 7.14
N GLY A 42 -5.78 -9.56 6.30
CA GLY A 42 -6.12 -9.84 4.90
C GLY A 42 -4.99 -9.53 3.92
N ALA A 43 -3.85 -9.01 4.39
CA ALA A 43 -2.71 -8.64 3.56
C ALA A 43 -1.91 -9.90 3.20
N GLY A 44 -1.99 -10.34 1.93
CA GLY A 44 -1.48 -11.64 1.51
C GLY A 44 -2.56 -12.73 1.60
N ALA A 45 -2.52 -13.69 0.67
CA ALA A 45 -3.56 -14.71 0.55
C ALA A 45 -3.53 -15.76 1.67
N THR A 46 -2.40 -15.93 2.34
CA THR A 46 -2.22 -16.81 3.51
C THR A 46 -1.45 -16.08 4.61
N PRO A 47 -1.52 -16.53 5.87
CA PRO A 47 -0.73 -15.93 6.96
C PRO A 47 0.77 -15.86 6.66
N GLU A 48 1.35 -16.87 6.03
CA GLU A 48 2.78 -16.90 5.67
C GLU A 48 3.13 -15.84 4.61
N LEU A 49 2.20 -15.53 3.70
CA LEU A 49 2.40 -14.49 2.69
C LEU A 49 2.31 -13.07 3.24
N THR A 50 1.75 -12.90 4.45
CA THR A 50 1.70 -11.58 5.11
C THR A 50 3.11 -11.04 5.36
N GLU A 51 4.09 -11.92 5.63
CA GLU A 51 5.50 -11.58 5.89
C GLU A 51 6.17 -10.96 4.64
N TYR A 52 5.82 -11.44 3.45
CA TYR A 52 6.42 -10.95 2.21
C TYR A 52 5.64 -9.80 1.56
N THR A 53 4.43 -9.53 2.04
CA THR A 53 3.54 -8.52 1.43
C THR A 53 4.15 -7.11 1.45
N PRO A 54 4.74 -6.61 2.56
CA PRO A 54 5.34 -5.27 2.57
C PRO A 54 6.53 -5.15 1.60
N ALA A 55 7.38 -6.19 1.51
CA ALA A 55 8.48 -6.22 0.55
C ALA A 55 7.96 -6.22 -0.90
N ALA A 56 6.95 -7.03 -1.22
CA ALA A 56 6.36 -7.08 -2.56
C ALA A 56 5.67 -5.76 -2.96
N ASP A 57 5.01 -5.09 -2.02
CA ASP A 57 4.44 -3.75 -2.25
C ASP A 57 5.55 -2.75 -2.60
N SER A 58 6.68 -2.79 -1.88
CA SER A 58 7.83 -1.93 -2.16
C SER A 58 8.46 -2.21 -3.53
N GLU A 59 8.60 -3.48 -3.91
CA GLU A 59 9.10 -3.90 -5.22
C GLU A 59 8.17 -3.44 -6.35
N LEU A 60 6.86 -3.55 -6.15
CA LEU A 60 5.88 -3.05 -7.11
C LEU A 60 5.99 -1.55 -7.30
N MET A 61 6.11 -0.78 -6.21
CA MET A 61 6.27 0.66 -6.28
C MET A 61 7.57 1.06 -6.99
N VAL A 62 8.71 0.44 -6.64
CA VAL A 62 10.04 0.80 -7.16
C VAL A 62 10.30 0.24 -8.55
N LEU A 63 9.98 -1.03 -8.78
CA LEU A 63 10.34 -1.78 -10.00
C LEU A 63 9.17 -1.95 -10.96
N GLY A 64 7.93 -1.71 -10.52
CA GLY A 64 6.72 -2.01 -11.31
C GLY A 64 6.38 -3.49 -11.40
N THR A 65 7.16 -4.36 -10.75
CA THR A 65 6.95 -5.82 -10.73
C THR A 65 7.42 -6.38 -9.40
N VAL A 66 6.78 -7.47 -8.95
CA VAL A 66 7.16 -8.21 -7.74
C VAL A 66 8.24 -9.25 -8.09
N LYS A 67 9.20 -9.45 -7.18
CA LYS A 67 10.36 -10.35 -7.30
C LYS A 67 10.50 -11.31 -6.12
N CYS A 68 10.07 -10.92 -4.92
CA CYS A 68 10.20 -11.74 -3.73
C CYS A 68 9.19 -12.90 -3.65
N MET A 69 8.14 -12.88 -4.48
CA MET A 69 7.13 -13.92 -4.61
C MET A 69 6.62 -14.05 -6.06
N GLU A 70 5.99 -15.18 -6.39
CA GLU A 70 5.52 -15.48 -7.75
C GLU A 70 4.28 -14.66 -8.17
N GLU A 71 3.38 -14.37 -7.22
CA GLU A 71 2.13 -13.66 -7.48
C GLU A 71 2.13 -12.26 -6.86
N ILE A 72 1.42 -11.32 -7.48
CA ILE A 72 1.25 -9.97 -6.91
C ILE A 72 0.44 -10.08 -5.62
N PRO A 73 0.82 -9.38 -4.53
CA PRO A 73 0.05 -9.39 -3.29
C PRO A 73 -1.40 -9.01 -3.53
N GLN A 74 -2.28 -9.81 -2.92
CA GLN A 74 -3.71 -9.58 -2.92
C GLN A 74 -4.19 -9.40 -1.49
N THR A 75 -5.13 -8.48 -1.33
CA THR A 75 -5.88 -8.35 -0.09
C THR A 75 -7.12 -9.22 -0.19
N VAL A 76 -7.26 -10.20 0.72
CA VAL A 76 -8.40 -11.11 0.75
C VAL A 76 -9.29 -10.78 1.95
N VAL A 77 -10.55 -10.44 1.68
CA VAL A 77 -11.57 -10.21 2.71
C VAL A 77 -12.77 -11.10 2.41
N GLY A 78 -12.91 -12.18 3.18
CA GLY A 78 -13.94 -13.20 2.95
C GLY A 78 -13.74 -13.91 1.61
N LYS A 79 -14.63 -13.67 0.64
CA LYS A 79 -14.54 -14.23 -0.73
C LYS A 79 -14.06 -13.21 -1.78
N ALA A 80 -13.87 -11.96 -1.38
CA ALA A 80 -13.40 -10.91 -2.28
C ALA A 80 -11.87 -10.84 -2.22
N ALA A 81 -11.23 -10.85 -3.38
CA ALA A 81 -9.81 -10.57 -3.54
C ALA A 81 -9.67 -9.26 -4.32
N ALA A 82 -8.84 -8.36 -3.81
CA ALA A 82 -8.46 -7.13 -4.49
C ALA A 82 -6.94 -7.10 -4.64
N PRO A 83 -6.41 -6.53 -5.74
CA PRO A 83 -4.98 -6.28 -5.85
C PRO A 83 -4.51 -5.33 -4.74
N THR A 84 -3.22 -5.41 -4.40
CA THR A 84 -2.62 -4.51 -3.40
C THR A 84 -2.90 -3.03 -3.70
N PRO A 85 -3.21 -2.22 -2.67
CA PRO A 85 -3.31 -0.77 -2.80
C PRO A 85 -2.00 -0.11 -3.25
N ALA A 86 -0.85 -0.79 -3.15
CA ALA A 86 0.42 -0.28 -3.68
C ALA A 86 0.37 0.06 -5.18
N MET A 87 -0.49 -0.61 -5.95
CA MET A 87 -0.75 -0.24 -7.34
C MET A 87 -1.37 1.17 -7.48
N LEU A 88 -2.35 1.49 -6.62
CA LEU A 88 -2.98 2.80 -6.62
C LEU A 88 -2.00 3.87 -6.14
N THR A 89 -1.19 3.56 -5.13
CA THR A 89 -0.14 4.47 -4.65
C THR A 89 0.85 4.78 -5.77
N LYS A 90 1.41 3.77 -6.44
CA LYS A 90 2.33 3.97 -7.58
C LYS A 90 1.72 4.85 -8.66
N ALA A 91 0.51 4.51 -9.12
CA ALA A 91 -0.17 5.28 -10.17
C ALA A 91 -0.42 6.74 -9.75
N SER A 92 -0.80 6.96 -8.49
CA SER A 92 -1.06 8.31 -7.97
C SER A 92 0.21 9.15 -7.92
N LEU A 93 1.31 8.56 -7.44
CA LEU A 93 2.61 9.24 -7.35
C LEU A 93 3.18 9.55 -8.73
N GLU A 94 3.05 8.64 -9.70
CA GLU A 94 3.49 8.85 -11.08
C GLU A 94 2.67 9.94 -11.79
N ILE A 95 1.34 9.96 -11.63
CA ILE A 95 0.47 10.97 -12.26
C ILE A 95 0.73 12.36 -11.66
N ALA A 96 1.02 12.43 -10.36
CA ALA A 96 1.24 13.68 -9.64
C ALA A 96 2.72 14.13 -9.62
N ASP A 97 3.63 13.36 -10.23
CA ASP A 97 5.09 13.60 -10.20
C ASP A 97 5.65 13.79 -8.78
N ILE A 98 5.16 12.97 -7.83
CA ILE A 98 5.56 13.04 -6.42
C ILE A 98 6.72 12.07 -6.17
N PRO A 99 7.89 12.55 -5.70
CA PRO A 99 8.98 11.67 -5.32
C PRO A 99 8.61 10.82 -4.10
N PHE A 100 9.14 9.60 -4.03
CA PHE A 100 8.90 8.72 -2.91
C PHE A 100 10.15 7.98 -2.42
N ILE A 101 10.09 7.55 -1.16
CA ILE A 101 11.12 6.78 -0.47
C ILE A 101 10.47 5.58 0.20
N ILE A 102 11.11 4.41 0.11
CA ILE A 102 10.79 3.24 0.92
C ILE A 102 11.68 3.26 2.16
N ALA A 103 11.10 3.17 3.35
CA ALA A 103 11.80 3.09 4.62
C ALA A 103 11.54 1.73 5.27
N ASP A 104 12.56 0.87 5.34
CA ASP A 104 12.46 -0.40 6.05
C ASP A 104 12.61 -0.17 7.56
N ALA A 105 11.57 -0.54 8.32
CA ALA A 105 11.51 -0.44 9.77
C ALA A 105 11.38 -1.81 10.47
N GLY A 106 11.76 -2.90 9.79
CA GLY A 106 11.66 -4.28 10.28
C GLY A 106 10.81 -5.16 9.37
N CYS A 107 11.03 -5.05 8.06
CA CYS A 107 10.43 -5.95 7.06
C CYS A 107 11.23 -7.24 6.92
#